data_AF-A0A8X7UE23-F1
#
_entry.id   AF-A0A8X7UE23-F1
#
_cell.length_a   1.000
_cell.length_b   1.000
_cell.length_c   1.000
_cell.angle_alpha   90.00
_cell.angle_beta   90.00
_cell.angle_gamma   90.00
#
_symmetry.space_group_name_H-M   'P 1'
#
loop_
_entity.id
_entity.type
_entity.pdbx_description
1 polymer ?
#
loop_
_entity_poly.entity_id
_entity_poly.type
_entity_poly.pdbx_seq_one_letter_code
_entity_poly.pdbx_strand_id
1 'polypeptide(L)'
;MAIPRLSSLLRWRKLAKSDWLVASIGFVLFVFFLSFFFDPTSDSVSSVDRSPPIASPPDLVKLTLSSKAKERGAFCLDGSLPGYHFHKGSGSGSKSWLLHLEGGGWCSSIASCSARAMTMLGSSTYFEDEVDFQGVLSSDPSLNPEFFNWNRVKIRYCDGASFAGHPEAEFKNGTRLFFRGQLIWEAIMDELLSMGMSDAKQGILTGCSAGGLATLIHCDYFRDHLPKDAAVKCVSDGGFFLNLTGVDAFGFLLKFHHHLRGSHSRILNPVES
;
A
#
# COMPACT_ATOMS: atom_id res chain seq x y z
N MET A 1 44.54 66.70 -12.53
CA MET A 1 43.98 67.14 -11.23
C MET A 1 42.58 67.67 -11.49
N ALA A 2 41.53 66.89 -11.21
CA ALA A 2 40.14 67.35 -11.09
C ALA A 2 39.25 66.18 -10.60
N ILE A 3 38.60 66.39 -9.46
CA ILE A 3 37.55 65.55 -8.88
C ILE A 3 36.19 66.05 -9.41
N PRO A 4 35.21 65.17 -9.68
CA PRO A 4 33.82 65.50 -9.34
C PRO A 4 33.16 64.32 -8.60
N ARG A 5 32.85 64.49 -7.31
CA ARG A 5 31.55 64.92 -6.74
C ARG A 5 30.40 63.91 -6.97
N LEU A 6 30.17 63.15 -5.91
CA LEU A 6 28.95 62.42 -5.58
C LEU A 6 27.77 63.41 -5.48
N SER A 7 26.67 63.15 -6.20
CA SER A 7 25.37 63.71 -5.85
C SER A 7 24.30 62.64 -6.00
N SER A 8 23.43 62.62 -4.99
CA SER A 8 22.34 61.68 -4.74
C SER A 8 21.31 61.66 -5.86
N LEU A 9 20.47 60.61 -5.89
CA LEU A 9 19.00 60.71 -6.00
C LEU A 9 18.38 59.31 -5.80
N LEU A 10 17.85 59.08 -4.60
CA LEU A 10 16.94 57.97 -4.30
C LEU A 10 15.66 58.14 -5.14
N ARG A 11 15.43 57.21 -6.08
CA ARG A 11 14.17 57.15 -6.85
C ARG A 11 13.17 56.25 -6.12
N TRP A 12 12.36 56.84 -5.24
CA TRP A 12 11.19 56.17 -4.66
C TRP A 12 10.19 55.86 -5.79
N ARG A 13 10.03 54.58 -6.10
CA ARG A 13 9.05 54.10 -7.09
C ARG A 13 7.68 54.02 -6.41
N LYS A 14 6.72 54.83 -6.84
CA LYS A 14 5.31 54.70 -6.41
C LYS A 14 4.80 53.32 -6.84
N LEU A 15 4.52 52.46 -5.86
CA LEU A 15 3.88 51.15 -6.06
C LEU A 15 2.45 51.33 -6.57
N ALA A 16 2.06 50.54 -7.58
CA ALA A 16 0.74 50.60 -8.19
C ALA A 16 -0.30 49.92 -7.29
N LYS A 17 -1.58 50.31 -7.39
CA LYS A 17 -2.69 49.72 -6.60
C LYS A 17 -2.81 48.19 -6.73
N SER A 18 -2.38 47.63 -7.86
CA SER A 18 -2.31 46.18 -8.09
C SER A 18 -1.31 45.48 -7.16
N ASP A 19 -0.20 46.14 -6.83
CA ASP A 19 0.87 45.56 -6.01
C ASP A 19 0.43 45.46 -4.54
N TRP A 20 -0.39 46.41 -4.08
CA TRP A 20 -1.03 46.38 -2.77
C TRP A 20 -2.07 45.27 -2.64
N LEU A 21 -2.79 44.95 -3.72
CA LEU A 21 -3.79 43.87 -3.72
C LEU A 21 -3.12 42.50 -3.61
N VAL A 22 -2.03 42.28 -4.38
CA VAL A 22 -1.25 41.03 -4.34
C VAL A 22 -0.55 40.86 -3.00
N ALA A 23 0.01 41.94 -2.44
CA ALA A 23 0.61 41.90 -1.10
C ALA A 23 -0.43 41.60 -0.01
N SER A 24 -1.65 42.12 -0.14
CA SER A 24 -2.73 41.90 0.82
C SER A 24 -3.24 40.46 0.78
N ILE A 25 -3.39 39.86 -0.40
CA ILE A 25 -3.78 38.44 -0.55
C ILE A 25 -2.68 37.51 0.02
N GLY A 26 -1.41 37.82 -0.26
CA GLY A 26 -0.28 37.06 0.30
C GLY A 26 -0.20 37.13 1.83
N PHE A 27 -0.49 38.29 2.41
CA PHE A 27 -0.50 38.47 3.87
C PHE A 27 -1.65 37.70 4.54
N VAL A 28 -2.85 37.70 3.94
CA VAL A 28 -4.00 36.93 4.47
C VAL A 28 -3.73 35.42 4.41
N LEU A 29 -3.16 34.93 3.31
CA LEU A 29 -2.80 33.51 3.18
C LEU A 29 -1.70 33.11 4.18
N PHE A 30 -0.72 33.98 4.43
CA PHE A 30 0.34 33.75 5.41
C PHE A 30 -0.19 33.74 6.86
N VAL A 31 -1.10 34.66 7.20
CA VAL A 31 -1.75 34.69 8.52
C VAL A 31 -2.64 33.45 8.70
N PHE A 32 -3.39 33.04 7.67
CA PHE A 32 -4.20 31.83 7.71
C PHE A 32 -3.36 30.55 7.86
N PHE A 33 -2.19 30.51 7.22
CA PHE A 33 -1.22 29.42 7.40
C PHE A 33 -0.68 29.42 8.83
N LEU A 34 -0.31 30.57 9.38
CA LEU A 34 0.14 30.67 10.79
C LEU A 34 -0.94 30.25 11.79
N SER A 35 -2.22 30.52 11.53
CA SER A 35 -3.34 30.08 12.39
C SER A 35 -3.60 28.58 12.35
N PHE A 36 -3.16 27.86 11.31
CA PHE A 36 -3.23 26.39 11.25
C PHE A 36 -2.02 25.69 11.88
N PHE A 37 -0.89 26.39 12.02
CA PHE A 37 0.34 25.82 12.59
C PHE A 37 0.65 26.30 14.02
N PHE A 38 0.03 27.38 14.48
CA PHE A 38 0.19 27.89 15.85
C PHE A 38 -1.18 28.11 16.49
N ASP A 39 -1.63 27.10 17.25
CA ASP A 39 -2.68 27.24 18.25
C ASP A 39 -2.02 27.47 19.63
N PRO A 40 -2.05 28.70 20.19
CA PRO A 40 -1.38 29.02 21.44
C PRO A 40 -2.35 28.88 22.62
N THR A 41 -3.01 27.73 22.76
CA THR A 41 -3.66 27.34 24.02
C THR A 41 -3.24 25.93 24.40
N SER A 42 -1.97 25.81 24.77
CA SER A 42 -1.49 24.71 25.61
C SER A 42 -1.77 25.08 27.06
N ASP A 43 -2.95 24.72 27.56
CA ASP A 43 -3.23 24.78 29.00
C ASP A 43 -2.23 23.90 29.76
N SER A 44 -1.56 24.51 30.73
CA SER A 44 -0.60 23.88 31.62
C SER A 44 -1.27 22.84 32.50
N VAL A 45 -1.17 21.57 32.14
CA VAL A 45 -1.43 20.45 33.05
C VAL A 45 -0.13 20.11 33.78
N SER A 46 -0.20 20.13 35.11
CA SER A 46 0.90 19.79 36.02
C SER A 46 1.54 18.45 35.65
N SER A 47 2.84 18.48 35.36
CA SER A 47 3.68 17.31 35.12
C SER A 47 3.72 16.43 36.38
N VAL A 48 2.88 15.39 36.39
CA VAL A 48 3.17 14.19 37.17
C VAL A 48 4.33 13.52 36.44
N ASP A 49 5.46 13.38 37.14
CA ASP A 49 6.63 12.64 36.70
C ASP A 49 6.23 11.18 36.40
N ARG A 50 5.82 10.94 35.15
CA ARG A 50 5.83 9.62 34.56
C ARG A 50 7.04 9.60 33.65
N SER A 51 8.08 8.92 34.10
CA SER A 51 9.07 8.38 33.19
C SER A 51 8.32 7.78 31.99
N PRO A 52 8.71 8.07 30.73
CA PRO A 52 8.10 7.41 29.59
C PRO A 52 8.18 5.90 29.84
N PRO A 53 7.10 5.13 29.57
CA PRO A 53 7.24 3.69 29.59
C PRO A 53 8.43 3.37 28.71
N ILE A 54 9.36 2.58 29.22
CA ILE A 54 10.46 2.03 28.42
C ILE A 54 9.78 1.42 27.19
N ALA A 55 9.85 2.10 26.06
CA ALA A 55 9.30 1.60 24.82
C ALA A 55 10.08 0.31 24.57
N SER A 56 9.40 -0.81 24.66
CA SER A 56 9.94 -2.07 24.17
C SER A 56 10.47 -1.80 22.76
N PRO A 57 11.69 -2.25 22.43
CA PRO A 57 12.24 -2.02 21.10
C PRO A 57 11.21 -2.49 20.05
N PRO A 58 11.04 -1.74 18.94
CA PRO A 58 10.07 -2.10 17.92
C PRO A 58 10.31 -3.55 17.48
N ASP A 59 9.24 -4.33 17.47
CA ASP A 59 9.24 -5.72 17.05
C ASP A 59 9.31 -5.77 15.53
N LEU A 60 10.51 -5.53 15.01
CA LEU A 60 10.79 -5.43 13.59
C LEU A 60 10.64 -6.81 12.92
N VAL A 61 9.80 -6.87 11.89
CA VAL A 61 9.49 -8.10 11.17
C VAL A 61 10.30 -8.15 9.87
N LYS A 62 11.12 -9.19 9.74
CA LYS A 62 12.01 -9.39 8.58
C LYS A 62 11.25 -9.74 7.31
N LEU A 63 11.77 -9.25 6.19
CA LEU A 63 11.37 -9.63 4.85
C LEU A 63 11.77 -11.09 4.57
N THR A 64 10.86 -11.83 3.95
CA THR A 64 11.11 -13.14 3.37
C THR A 64 10.73 -13.08 1.90
N LEU A 65 11.69 -13.36 1.01
CA LEU A 65 11.40 -13.57 -0.40
C LEU A 65 10.83 -14.99 -0.58
N SER A 66 9.75 -15.10 -1.35
CA SER A 66 9.03 -16.36 -1.48
C SER A 66 9.87 -17.41 -2.21
N SER A 67 10.10 -18.54 -1.55
CA SER A 67 10.88 -19.65 -2.14
C SER A 67 10.09 -20.36 -3.25
N LYS A 68 8.76 -20.44 -3.09
CA LYS A 68 7.83 -21.05 -4.06
C LYS A 68 7.58 -20.21 -5.30
N ALA A 69 7.85 -18.90 -5.23
CA ALA A 69 7.61 -18.00 -6.34
C ALA A 69 8.42 -18.37 -7.59
N LYS A 70 9.69 -18.76 -7.43
CA LYS A 70 10.55 -19.15 -8.56
C LYS A 70 9.98 -20.35 -9.32
N GLU A 71 9.52 -21.37 -8.61
CA GLU A 71 8.96 -22.61 -9.18
C GLU A 71 7.64 -22.35 -9.92
N ARG A 72 6.81 -21.46 -9.38
CA ARG A 72 5.56 -20.99 -10.00
C ARG A 72 5.76 -19.96 -11.11
N GLY A 73 7.00 -19.50 -11.33
CA GLY A 73 7.29 -18.40 -12.25
C GLY A 73 6.64 -17.08 -11.83
N ALA A 74 6.38 -16.89 -10.55
CA ALA A 74 5.84 -15.66 -9.99
C ALA A 74 6.94 -14.62 -9.78
N PHE A 75 6.80 -13.46 -10.40
CA PHE A 75 7.79 -12.39 -10.35
C PHE A 75 7.10 -11.03 -10.19
N CYS A 76 7.77 -10.13 -9.48
CA CYS A 76 7.46 -8.69 -9.50
C CYS A 76 7.64 -8.12 -10.91
N LEU A 77 7.17 -6.89 -11.13
CA LEU A 77 7.23 -6.23 -12.46
C LEU A 77 8.62 -6.26 -13.10
N ASP A 78 9.70 -6.16 -12.32
CA ASP A 78 11.09 -6.17 -12.82
C ASP A 78 11.71 -7.57 -12.99
N GLY A 79 11.03 -8.63 -12.55
CA GLY A 79 11.55 -10.00 -12.56
C GLY A 79 12.15 -10.47 -11.23
N SER A 80 12.18 -9.63 -10.20
CA SER A 80 12.60 -10.03 -8.85
C SER A 80 11.54 -10.93 -8.18
N LEU A 81 11.95 -11.71 -7.17
CA LEU A 81 11.02 -12.57 -6.44
C LEU A 81 10.13 -11.73 -5.52
N PRO A 82 8.81 -12.01 -5.45
CA PRO A 82 7.93 -11.35 -4.48
C PRO A 82 8.28 -11.78 -3.05
N GLY A 83 7.76 -11.06 -2.07
CA GLY A 83 8.03 -11.33 -0.66
C GLY A 83 6.95 -10.85 0.29
N TYR A 84 7.12 -11.22 1.55
CA TYR A 84 6.23 -10.88 2.64
C TYR A 84 7.02 -10.75 3.94
N HIS A 85 6.44 -10.05 4.92
CA HIS A 85 6.92 -10.03 6.29
C HIS A 85 6.00 -10.91 7.12
N PHE A 86 6.56 -11.78 7.96
CA PHE A 86 5.79 -12.73 8.76
C PHE A 86 6.22 -12.71 10.22
N HIS A 87 5.25 -12.44 11.10
CA HIS A 87 5.40 -12.62 12.53
C HIS A 87 4.55 -13.81 12.98
N LYS A 88 5.19 -14.79 13.61
CA LYS A 88 4.53 -16.02 14.10
C LYS A 88 3.60 -15.73 15.27
N GLY A 89 2.42 -16.35 15.26
CA GLY A 89 1.45 -16.26 16.35
C GLY A 89 1.86 -17.06 17.59
N SER A 90 1.22 -16.76 18.72
CA SER A 90 1.50 -17.40 20.01
C SER A 90 0.21 -17.69 20.79
N GLY A 91 0.29 -18.62 21.74
CA GLY A 91 -0.84 -18.99 22.60
C GLY A 91 -2.10 -19.37 21.81
N SER A 92 -3.24 -18.77 22.17
CA SER A 92 -4.52 -18.97 21.52
C SER A 92 -4.56 -18.52 20.06
N GLY A 93 -3.72 -17.55 19.67
CA GLY A 93 -3.63 -17.04 18.29
C GLY A 93 -2.75 -17.88 17.35
N SER A 94 -2.09 -18.92 17.85
CA SER A 94 -1.16 -19.75 17.06
C SER A 94 -1.79 -20.47 15.86
N LYS A 95 -3.12 -20.67 15.87
CA LYS A 95 -3.90 -21.23 14.75
C LYS A 95 -4.77 -20.20 14.04
N SER A 96 -4.55 -18.92 14.30
CA SER A 96 -5.31 -17.82 13.70
C SER A 96 -4.37 -17.00 12.82
N TRP A 97 -4.85 -16.61 11.64
CA TRP A 97 -4.03 -15.98 10.60
C TRP A 97 -4.64 -14.67 10.13
N LEU A 98 -3.80 -13.64 10.02
CA LEU A 98 -4.15 -12.32 9.51
C LEU A 98 -3.18 -11.97 8.38
N LEU A 99 -3.68 -11.97 7.15
CA LEU A 99 -2.93 -11.59 5.96
C LEU A 99 -3.35 -10.19 5.55
N HIS A 100 -2.38 -9.29 5.40
CA HIS A 100 -2.58 -7.93 4.90
C HIS A 100 -1.89 -7.73 3.55
N LEU A 101 -2.67 -7.38 2.53
CA LEU A 101 -2.21 -7.04 1.19
C LEU A 101 -1.86 -5.55 1.13
N GLU A 102 -0.58 -5.25 0.86
CA GLU A 102 -0.11 -3.89 0.69
C GLU A 102 -0.79 -3.19 -0.52
N GLY A 103 -1.06 -1.89 -0.37
CA GLY A 103 -1.61 -1.05 -1.43
C GLY A 103 -0.53 -0.27 -2.19
N GLY A 104 -0.95 0.56 -3.16
CA GLY A 104 -0.01 1.41 -3.91
C GLY A 104 -0.46 1.76 -5.32
N GLY A 105 -1.76 1.90 -5.56
CA GLY A 105 -2.31 2.18 -6.90
C GLY A 105 -1.95 1.14 -7.96
N TRP A 106 -2.08 1.50 -9.24
CA TRP A 106 -1.79 0.61 -10.38
C TRP A 106 -1.02 1.33 -11.47
N CYS A 107 -0.44 0.57 -12.40
CA CYS A 107 0.08 1.10 -13.65
C CYS A 107 -0.78 0.59 -14.82
N SER A 108 -0.96 1.39 -15.88
CA SER A 108 -1.93 1.09 -16.96
C SER A 108 -1.37 1.23 -18.37
N SER A 109 -0.09 1.53 -18.49
CA SER A 109 0.66 1.59 -19.75
C SER A 109 2.05 1.02 -19.54
N ILE A 110 2.67 0.53 -20.61
CA ILE A 110 4.06 0.05 -20.58
C ILE A 110 4.99 1.09 -19.96
N ALA A 111 4.92 2.35 -20.39
CA ALA A 111 5.74 3.42 -19.83
C ALA A 111 5.54 3.58 -18.30
N SER A 112 4.30 3.62 -17.83
CA SER A 112 4.00 3.73 -16.40
C SER A 112 4.45 2.50 -15.60
N CYS A 113 4.32 1.30 -16.17
CA CYS A 113 4.72 0.06 -15.51
C CYS A 113 6.24 -0.12 -15.50
N SER A 114 6.93 0.29 -16.57
CA SER A 114 8.40 0.34 -16.63
C SER A 114 8.96 1.31 -15.60
N ALA A 115 8.35 2.50 -15.45
CA ALA A 115 8.76 3.43 -14.39
C ALA A 115 8.53 2.83 -13.00
N ARG A 116 7.38 2.18 -12.79
CA ARG A 116 7.03 1.53 -11.52
C ARG A 116 7.96 0.37 -11.15
N ALA A 117 8.42 -0.41 -12.13
CA ALA A 117 9.37 -1.51 -11.92
C ALA A 117 10.68 -1.05 -11.26
N MET A 118 11.02 0.24 -11.36
CA MET A 118 12.20 0.84 -10.74
C MET A 118 11.93 1.39 -9.32
N THR A 119 10.90 0.89 -8.63
CA THR A 119 10.46 1.35 -7.30
C THR A 119 10.08 0.18 -6.40
N MET A 120 9.87 0.45 -5.11
CA MET A 120 9.33 -0.54 -4.14
C MET A 120 7.97 -1.13 -4.53
N LEU A 121 7.23 -0.51 -5.47
CA LEU A 121 5.92 -0.99 -5.91
C LEU A 121 6.00 -1.84 -7.19
N GLY A 122 7.21 -2.18 -7.64
CA GLY A 122 7.44 -3.00 -8.82
C GLY A 122 8.66 -3.92 -8.73
N SER A 123 9.44 -3.83 -7.65
CA SER A 123 10.63 -4.66 -7.46
C SER A 123 10.93 -4.87 -5.97
N SER A 124 11.22 -6.12 -5.61
CA SER A 124 11.58 -6.48 -4.24
C SER A 124 12.99 -6.05 -3.85
N THR A 125 13.82 -5.60 -4.80
CA THR A 125 15.16 -5.05 -4.47
C THR A 125 15.09 -3.72 -3.73
N TYR A 126 13.90 -3.10 -3.69
CA TYR A 126 13.63 -1.86 -2.96
C TYR A 126 12.70 -2.07 -1.77
N PHE A 127 12.38 -3.30 -1.40
CA PHE A 127 11.66 -3.56 -0.15
C PHE A 127 12.57 -3.26 1.04
N GLU A 128 11.98 -2.72 2.11
CA GLU A 128 12.64 -2.66 3.40
C GLU A 128 12.89 -4.08 3.93
N ASP A 129 14.10 -4.34 4.41
CA ASP A 129 14.48 -5.64 4.97
C ASP A 129 13.71 -5.95 6.26
N GLU A 130 13.32 -4.92 7.00
CA GLU A 130 12.61 -5.01 8.26
C GLU A 130 11.54 -3.91 8.33
N VAL A 131 10.35 -4.26 8.82
CA VAL A 131 9.26 -3.30 9.00
C VAL A 131 8.64 -3.43 10.38
N ASP A 132 8.23 -2.30 10.93
CA ASP A 132 7.45 -2.27 12.15
C ASP A 132 5.97 -2.52 11.83
N PHE A 133 5.37 -3.50 12.50
CA PHE A 133 3.97 -3.82 12.31
C PHE A 133 3.08 -2.90 13.15
N GLN A 134 2.18 -2.20 12.46
CA GLN A 134 1.33 -1.17 13.05
C GLN A 134 -0.16 -1.49 12.89
N GLY A 135 -1.02 -0.83 13.68
CA GLY A 135 -2.47 -1.00 13.64
C GLY A 135 -2.90 -2.46 13.83
N VAL A 136 -3.72 -2.98 12.93
CA VAL A 136 -4.25 -4.37 12.98
C VAL A 136 -3.15 -5.44 12.90
N LEU A 137 -1.94 -5.08 12.44
CA LEU A 137 -0.79 -5.97 12.44
C LEU A 137 0.08 -5.82 13.70
N SER A 138 -0.15 -4.84 14.58
CA SER A 138 0.73 -4.61 15.74
C SER A 138 0.74 -5.78 16.72
N SER A 139 1.89 -6.01 17.37
CA SER A 139 2.03 -6.97 18.49
C SER A 139 1.64 -6.36 19.83
N ASP A 140 1.39 -5.05 19.88
CA ASP A 140 0.96 -4.35 21.09
C ASP A 140 -0.54 -4.60 21.31
N PRO A 141 -0.95 -5.28 22.40
CA PRO A 141 -2.37 -5.51 22.71
C PRO A 141 -3.16 -4.23 22.97
N SER A 142 -2.49 -3.11 23.29
CA SER A 142 -3.17 -1.82 23.45
C SER A 142 -3.58 -1.21 22.11
N LEU A 143 -2.86 -1.52 21.03
CA LEU A 143 -3.15 -1.10 19.66
C LEU A 143 -3.97 -2.15 18.89
N ASN A 144 -3.74 -3.43 19.19
CA ASN A 144 -4.34 -4.57 18.51
C ASN A 144 -4.87 -5.60 19.51
N PRO A 145 -5.92 -5.28 20.29
CA PRO A 145 -6.40 -6.15 21.37
C PRO A 145 -6.87 -7.52 20.88
N GLU A 146 -7.37 -7.61 19.65
CA GLU A 146 -7.99 -8.81 19.10
C GLU A 146 -6.99 -9.76 18.42
N PHE A 147 -5.98 -9.22 17.74
CA PHE A 147 -5.14 -9.99 16.81
C PHE A 147 -3.65 -9.97 17.13
N PHE A 148 -3.21 -9.31 18.22
CA PHE A 148 -1.78 -9.14 18.53
C PHE A 148 -0.99 -10.45 18.59
N ASN A 149 -1.61 -11.55 19.01
CA ASN A 149 -0.99 -12.85 19.13
C ASN A 149 -1.26 -13.81 17.95
N TRP A 150 -1.91 -13.35 16.88
CA TRP A 150 -2.15 -14.14 15.68
C TRP A 150 -0.88 -14.29 14.84
N ASN A 151 -0.88 -15.25 13.91
CA ASN A 151 0.05 -15.26 12.80
C ASN A 151 -0.26 -14.06 11.90
N ARG A 152 0.66 -13.11 11.81
CA ARG A 152 0.45 -11.82 11.12
C ARG A 152 1.39 -11.73 9.93
N VAL A 153 0.84 -11.47 8.76
CA VAL A 153 1.58 -11.44 7.49
C VAL A 153 1.30 -10.13 6.76
N LYS A 154 2.34 -9.40 6.37
CA LYS A 154 2.25 -8.29 5.42
C LYS A 154 2.81 -8.75 4.08
N ILE A 155 1.94 -8.93 3.09
CA ILE A 155 2.32 -9.32 1.73
C ILE A 155 2.68 -8.05 0.95
N ARG A 156 3.90 -8.01 0.40
CA ARG A 156 4.42 -6.83 -0.31
C ARG A 156 3.86 -6.75 -1.73
N TYR A 157 3.55 -5.54 -2.18
CA TYR A 157 2.87 -5.32 -3.46
C TYR A 157 3.84 -4.89 -4.55
N CYS A 158 3.99 -5.70 -5.60
CA CYS A 158 4.96 -5.45 -6.67
C CYS A 158 4.51 -5.81 -8.10
N ASP A 159 3.25 -6.19 -8.32
CA ASP A 159 2.71 -6.52 -9.65
C ASP A 159 2.02 -5.33 -10.33
N GLY A 160 1.60 -4.33 -9.55
CA GLY A 160 0.92 -3.15 -10.05
C GLY A 160 -0.48 -3.41 -10.61
N ALA A 161 -1.08 -4.57 -10.33
CA ALA A 161 -2.37 -5.02 -10.84
C ALA A 161 -3.29 -5.61 -9.73
N SER A 162 -3.15 -5.19 -8.47
CA SER A 162 -3.89 -5.76 -7.31
C SER A 162 -3.82 -7.29 -7.22
N PHE A 163 -2.65 -7.87 -7.46
CA PHE A 163 -2.47 -9.32 -7.47
C PHE A 163 -3.35 -10.08 -8.48
N ALA A 164 -3.94 -9.40 -9.47
CA ALA A 164 -4.85 -10.01 -10.44
C ALA A 164 -4.23 -10.24 -11.84
N GLY A 165 -3.00 -9.77 -12.06
CA GLY A 165 -2.30 -9.90 -13.34
C GLY A 165 -1.96 -11.35 -13.69
N HIS A 166 -2.03 -11.69 -14.98
CA HIS A 166 -1.69 -13.00 -15.52
C HIS A 166 -0.63 -12.91 -16.65
N PRO A 167 0.26 -13.91 -16.81
CA PRO A 167 1.33 -13.87 -17.81
C PRO A 167 0.83 -13.81 -19.27
N GLU A 168 -0.41 -14.21 -19.53
CA GLU A 168 -1.05 -14.05 -20.85
C GLU A 168 -1.19 -12.58 -21.27
N ALA A 169 -1.15 -11.65 -20.32
CA ALA A 169 -1.13 -10.22 -20.56
C ALA A 169 0.27 -9.69 -20.94
N GLU A 170 1.32 -10.52 -20.85
CA GLU A 170 2.70 -10.09 -21.14
C GLU A 170 2.95 -9.95 -22.63
N PHE A 171 3.68 -8.88 -22.98
CA PHE A 171 4.04 -8.61 -24.36
C PHE A 171 5.15 -9.58 -24.80
N LYS A 172 4.85 -10.38 -25.83
CA LYS A 172 5.84 -11.28 -26.45
C LYS A 172 7.02 -10.56 -27.12
N ASN A 173 6.99 -9.23 -27.17
CA ASN A 173 7.91 -8.39 -27.94
C ASN A 173 9.15 -7.91 -27.15
N GLY A 174 9.55 -8.64 -26.10
CA GLY A 174 10.81 -8.42 -25.39
C GLY A 174 10.84 -7.32 -24.33
N THR A 175 9.67 -6.79 -23.93
CA THR A 175 9.60 -5.88 -22.77
C THR A 175 9.84 -6.70 -21.50
N ARG A 176 10.84 -6.34 -20.69
CA ARG A 176 11.23 -7.02 -19.43
C ARG A 176 10.24 -6.75 -18.28
N LEU A 177 8.94 -6.79 -18.54
CA LEU A 177 7.90 -6.59 -17.52
C LEU A 177 7.12 -7.86 -17.28
N PHE A 178 6.89 -8.17 -16.00
CA PHE A 178 6.13 -9.35 -15.57
C PHE A 178 4.82 -8.93 -14.90
N PHE A 179 3.69 -9.27 -15.52
CA PHE A 179 2.35 -8.93 -15.01
C PHE A 179 1.74 -10.14 -14.31
N ARG A 180 2.39 -10.61 -13.24
CA ARG A 180 2.14 -11.96 -12.66
C ARG A 180 1.50 -11.92 -11.27
N GLY A 181 0.67 -10.91 -11.00
CA GLY A 181 0.02 -10.71 -9.71
C GLY A 181 -0.68 -11.97 -9.18
N GLN A 182 -1.42 -12.69 -10.02
CA GLN A 182 -2.13 -13.91 -9.62
C GLN A 182 -1.13 -14.99 -9.18
N LEU A 183 -0.06 -15.21 -9.96
CA LEU A 183 0.97 -16.19 -9.61
C LEU A 183 1.70 -15.81 -8.32
N ILE A 184 1.91 -14.50 -8.07
CA ILE A 184 2.48 -14.02 -6.80
C ILE A 184 1.56 -14.37 -5.62
N TRP A 185 0.27 -14.07 -5.75
CA TRP A 185 -0.73 -14.40 -4.73
C TRP A 185 -0.74 -15.90 -4.41
N GLU A 186 -0.82 -16.74 -5.44
CA GLU A 186 -0.88 -18.18 -5.25
C GLU A 186 0.44 -18.76 -4.68
N ALA A 187 1.60 -18.24 -5.10
CA ALA A 187 2.89 -18.66 -4.56
C ALA A 187 3.03 -18.37 -3.06
N ILE A 188 2.63 -17.17 -2.64
CA ILE A 188 2.67 -16.78 -1.23
C ILE A 188 1.64 -17.58 -0.44
N MET A 189 0.43 -17.79 -0.98
CA MET A 189 -0.59 -18.64 -0.35
C MET A 189 -0.07 -20.06 -0.10
N ASP A 190 0.52 -20.69 -1.11
CA ASP A 190 1.12 -22.03 -0.97
C ASP A 190 2.19 -22.08 0.11
N GLU A 191 3.00 -21.04 0.22
CA GLU A 191 4.08 -20.97 1.20
C GLU A 191 3.51 -20.85 2.61
N LEU A 192 2.57 -19.94 2.83
CA LEU A 192 1.89 -19.78 4.12
C LEU A 192 1.10 -21.04 4.52
N LEU A 193 0.46 -21.72 3.57
CA LEU A 193 -0.19 -23.02 3.81
C LEU A 193 0.80 -24.08 4.30
N SER A 194 2.00 -24.14 3.71
CA SER A 194 3.07 -25.04 4.15
C SER A 194 3.70 -24.64 5.50
N MET A 195 3.54 -23.39 5.92
CA MET A 195 3.99 -22.88 7.22
C MET A 195 2.97 -23.11 8.35
N GLY A 196 1.84 -23.76 8.06
CA GLY A 196 0.82 -24.14 9.04
C GLY A 196 -0.53 -23.43 8.88
N MET A 197 -0.70 -22.57 7.86
CA MET A 197 -2.02 -21.97 7.58
C MET A 197 -3.05 -23.01 7.12
N SER A 198 -2.59 -24.15 6.60
CA SER A 198 -3.45 -25.30 6.28
C SER A 198 -4.19 -25.90 7.48
N ASP A 199 -3.72 -25.64 8.71
CA ASP A 199 -4.35 -26.09 9.97
C ASP A 199 -5.10 -24.97 10.72
N ALA A 200 -5.28 -23.81 10.08
CA ALA A 200 -5.84 -22.65 10.74
C ALA A 200 -7.31 -22.86 11.16
N LYS A 201 -7.67 -22.27 12.30
CA LYS A 201 -9.05 -22.20 12.80
C LYS A 201 -9.72 -20.89 12.48
N GLN A 202 -8.94 -19.83 12.28
CA GLN A 202 -9.43 -18.51 11.89
C GLN A 202 -8.51 -17.90 10.85
N GLY A 203 -9.08 -17.22 9.87
CA GLY A 203 -8.35 -16.52 8.82
C GLY A 203 -9.00 -15.18 8.50
N ILE A 204 -8.21 -14.12 8.49
CA ILE A 204 -8.62 -12.80 8.00
C ILE A 204 -7.72 -12.44 6.82
N LEU A 205 -8.34 -12.14 5.68
CA LEU A 205 -7.68 -11.45 4.58
C LEU A 205 -8.08 -9.98 4.62
N THR A 206 -7.11 -9.09 4.62
CA THR A 206 -7.35 -7.65 4.58
C THR A 206 -6.33 -6.98 3.67
N GLY A 207 -6.55 -5.72 3.34
CA GLY A 207 -5.63 -4.91 2.56
C GLY A 207 -6.17 -3.50 2.40
N CYS A 208 -5.27 -2.57 2.08
CA CYS A 208 -5.61 -1.15 1.92
C CYS A 208 -5.51 -0.72 0.45
N SER A 209 -6.45 0.11 -0.03
CA SER A 209 -6.42 0.68 -1.39
C SER A 209 -6.39 -0.41 -2.46
N ALA A 210 -5.32 -0.49 -3.29
CA ALA A 210 -5.12 -1.57 -4.24
C ALA A 210 -5.10 -2.97 -3.58
N GLY A 211 -4.57 -3.07 -2.35
CA GLY A 211 -4.64 -4.31 -1.56
C GLY A 211 -6.03 -4.60 -1.01
N GLY A 212 -6.85 -3.57 -0.78
CA GLY A 212 -8.27 -3.72 -0.44
C GLY A 212 -9.06 -4.29 -1.62
N LEU A 213 -8.82 -3.78 -2.83
CA LEU A 213 -9.41 -4.37 -4.04
C LEU A 213 -8.93 -5.82 -4.24
N ALA A 214 -7.64 -6.09 -4.03
CA ALA A 214 -7.10 -7.45 -4.08
C ALA A 214 -7.78 -8.37 -3.05
N THR A 215 -8.11 -7.86 -1.86
CA THR A 215 -8.86 -8.59 -0.84
C THR A 215 -10.24 -9.03 -1.36
N LEU A 216 -10.94 -8.17 -2.10
CA LEU A 216 -12.22 -8.54 -2.72
C LEU A 216 -12.04 -9.59 -3.83
N ILE A 217 -11.01 -9.44 -4.66
CA ILE A 217 -10.72 -10.35 -5.79
C ILE A 217 -10.37 -11.75 -5.29
N HIS A 218 -9.57 -11.87 -4.23
CA HIS A 218 -9.00 -13.14 -3.79
C HIS A 218 -9.68 -13.75 -2.56
N CYS A 219 -10.78 -13.16 -2.06
CA CYS A 219 -11.44 -13.64 -0.84
C CYS A 219 -11.91 -15.10 -0.96
N ASP A 220 -12.55 -15.46 -2.08
CA ASP A 220 -13.05 -16.82 -2.30
C ASP A 220 -11.88 -17.81 -2.42
N TYR A 221 -10.83 -17.44 -3.16
CA TYR A 221 -9.60 -18.23 -3.23
C TYR A 221 -9.01 -18.47 -1.83
N PHE A 222 -8.89 -17.43 -1.01
CA PHE A 222 -8.40 -17.54 0.36
C PHE A 222 -9.26 -18.50 1.17
N ARG A 223 -10.59 -18.34 1.12
CA ARG A 223 -11.53 -19.23 1.81
C ARG A 223 -11.33 -20.69 1.36
N ASP A 224 -11.28 -20.96 0.07
CA ASP A 224 -11.26 -22.33 -0.45
C ASP A 224 -9.99 -23.11 -0.06
N HIS A 225 -8.90 -22.42 0.30
CA HIS A 225 -7.63 -23.04 0.69
C HIS A 225 -7.48 -23.28 2.20
N LEU A 226 -8.44 -22.81 3.01
CA LEU A 226 -8.46 -22.98 4.46
C LEU A 226 -9.40 -24.13 4.86
N PRO A 227 -9.24 -24.76 6.05
CA PRO A 227 -10.12 -25.84 6.50
C PRO A 227 -11.60 -25.46 6.46
N LYS A 228 -12.47 -26.41 6.10
CA LYS A 228 -13.92 -26.17 5.97
C LYS A 228 -14.57 -25.67 7.26
N ASP A 229 -14.03 -26.07 8.40
CA ASP A 229 -14.48 -25.65 9.74
C ASP A 229 -13.81 -24.37 10.25
N ALA A 230 -12.84 -23.81 9.52
CA ALA A 230 -12.20 -22.54 9.89
C ALA A 230 -13.19 -21.37 9.72
N ALA A 231 -13.12 -20.38 10.60
CA ALA A 231 -13.85 -19.12 10.43
C ALA A 231 -13.02 -18.15 9.57
N VAL A 232 -13.49 -17.83 8.37
CA VAL A 232 -12.78 -16.94 7.44
C VAL A 232 -13.57 -15.65 7.20
N LYS A 233 -12.86 -14.51 7.20
CA LYS A 233 -13.39 -13.19 6.92
C LYS A 233 -12.46 -12.43 5.97
N CYS A 234 -13.04 -11.54 5.17
CA CYS A 234 -12.29 -10.65 4.29
C CYS A 234 -12.71 -9.21 4.56
N VAL A 235 -11.73 -8.32 4.72
CA VAL A 235 -11.94 -6.90 5.08
C VAL A 235 -11.20 -6.02 4.09
N SER A 236 -11.93 -5.46 3.13
CA SER A 236 -11.40 -4.53 2.14
C SER A 236 -11.42 -3.10 2.68
N ASP A 237 -10.25 -2.57 3.05
CA ASP A 237 -10.08 -1.17 3.42
C ASP A 237 -9.74 -0.32 2.19
N GLY A 238 -10.54 0.71 1.90
CA GLY A 238 -10.33 1.60 0.75
C GLY A 238 -10.31 0.91 -0.62
N GLY A 239 -10.83 -0.32 -0.72
CA GLY A 239 -10.74 -1.18 -1.91
C GLY A 239 -11.96 -1.19 -2.83
N PHE A 240 -13.04 -0.51 -2.45
CA PHE A 240 -14.27 -0.44 -3.24
C PHE A 240 -14.29 0.81 -4.11
N PHE A 241 -14.23 0.62 -5.43
CA PHE A 241 -14.12 1.70 -6.39
C PHE A 241 -15.35 1.74 -7.32
N LEU A 242 -16.02 2.90 -7.40
CA LEU A 242 -17.16 3.10 -8.29
C LEU A 242 -16.69 3.41 -9.70
N ASN A 243 -17.21 2.67 -10.68
CA ASN A 243 -16.96 2.93 -12.10
C ASN A 243 -17.97 3.96 -12.63
N LEU A 244 -17.74 5.23 -12.34
CA LEU A 244 -18.59 6.34 -12.80
C LEU A 244 -17.99 6.97 -14.06
N THR A 245 -18.84 7.25 -15.04
CA THR A 245 -18.47 8.08 -16.19
C THR A 245 -18.78 9.53 -15.83
N GLY A 246 -17.77 10.39 -15.77
CA GLY A 246 -17.96 11.83 -15.64
C GLY A 246 -17.75 12.41 -14.25
N VAL A 247 -16.49 12.55 -13.85
CA VAL A 247 -15.86 13.79 -13.37
C VAL A 247 -14.42 13.69 -13.87
N ASP A 248 -13.82 14.73 -14.43
CA ASP A 248 -12.45 14.71 -14.98
C ASP A 248 -11.38 14.48 -13.90
N ALA A 249 -11.30 13.25 -13.38
CA ALA A 249 -10.20 12.67 -12.62
C ALA A 249 -10.43 11.15 -12.57
N PHE A 250 -9.49 10.37 -13.09
CA PHE A 250 -9.50 8.89 -13.13
C PHE A 250 -10.39 8.23 -14.21
N GLY A 251 -10.03 8.41 -15.49
CA GLY A 251 -10.31 7.45 -16.59
C GLY A 251 -9.63 6.07 -16.41
N PHE A 252 -9.33 5.70 -15.17
CA PHE A 252 -8.45 4.62 -14.76
C PHE A 252 -9.22 3.34 -14.43
N LEU A 253 -10.40 3.47 -13.79
CA LEU A 253 -11.26 2.33 -13.48
C LEU A 253 -11.77 1.62 -14.74
N LEU A 254 -12.06 2.37 -15.81
CA LEU A 254 -12.54 1.81 -17.08
C LEU A 254 -11.51 0.89 -17.74
N LYS A 255 -10.21 1.24 -17.71
CA LYS A 255 -9.14 0.39 -18.27
C LYS A 255 -8.87 -0.84 -17.42
N PHE A 256 -8.91 -0.69 -16.09
CA PHE A 256 -8.71 -1.80 -15.15
C PHE A 256 -9.82 -2.85 -15.24
N HIS A 257 -11.09 -2.42 -15.29
CA HIS A 257 -12.23 -3.32 -15.45
C HIS A 257 -12.20 -4.10 -16.78
N HIS A 258 -11.74 -3.47 -17.87
CA HIS A 258 -11.65 -4.14 -19.16
C HIS A 258 -10.55 -5.22 -19.18
N HIS A 259 -9.49 -5.05 -18.39
CA HIS A 259 -8.43 -6.05 -18.20
C HIS A 259 -8.91 -7.21 -17.32
N LEU A 260 -9.62 -6.93 -16.21
CA LEU A 260 -10.23 -7.95 -15.35
C LEU A 260 -11.31 -8.79 -16.06
N ARG A 261 -12.07 -8.19 -16.99
CA ARG A 261 -13.05 -8.93 -17.81
C ARG A 261 -12.39 -9.84 -18.84
N GLY A 262 -11.23 -9.46 -19.38
CA GLY A 262 -10.46 -10.30 -20.30
C GLY A 262 -9.93 -11.58 -19.65
N SER A 263 -9.68 -11.56 -18.33
CA SER A 263 -9.33 -12.73 -17.52
C SER A 263 -10.55 -13.48 -16.97
N HIS A 264 -11.69 -12.82 -16.72
CA HIS A 264 -12.92 -13.47 -16.24
C HIS A 264 -13.77 -14.17 -17.31
N SER A 265 -13.61 -13.88 -18.61
CA SER A 265 -14.41 -14.51 -19.68
C SER A 265 -14.16 -16.02 -19.87
N ARG A 266 -13.38 -16.68 -19.00
CA ARG A 266 -13.16 -18.13 -19.00
C ARG A 266 -13.42 -18.84 -17.67
N ILE A 267 -13.98 -18.17 -16.67
CA ILE A 267 -14.32 -18.78 -15.36
C ILE A 267 -15.84 -18.99 -15.20
N LEU A 268 -16.68 -18.44 -16.08
CA LEU A 268 -18.14 -18.62 -16.05
C LEU A 268 -18.67 -19.12 -17.40
N ASN A 269 -18.27 -20.32 -17.82
CA ASN A 269 -19.12 -21.13 -18.69
C ASN A 269 -19.85 -22.13 -17.78
N PRO A 270 -21.13 -21.94 -17.45
CA PRO A 270 -21.92 -23.01 -16.87
C PRO A 270 -22.03 -24.13 -17.91
N VAL A 271 -21.83 -25.35 -17.43
CA VAL A 271 -22.16 -26.59 -18.14
C VAL A 271 -23.64 -26.52 -18.55
N GLU A 272 -23.91 -26.34 -19.84
CA GLU A 272 -25.23 -26.61 -20.39
C GLU A 272 -25.38 -28.12 -20.56
N SER A 273 -26.38 -28.67 -19.88
CA SER A 273 -26.98 -29.98 -20.15
C SER A 273 -28.01 -29.87 -21.27
#